data_AF-A0A960EX58-F1
#
_entry.id   AF-A0A960EX58-F1
#
_cell.length_a   1.000
_cell.length_b   1.000
_cell.length_c   1.000
_cell.angle_alpha   90.00
_cell.angle_beta   90.00
_cell.angle_gamma   90.00
#
_symmetry.space_group_name_H-M   'P 1'
#
loop_
_entity.id
_entity.type
_entity.pdbx_description
1 polymer ?
#
loop_
_entity_poly.entity_id
_entity_poly.type
_entity_poly.pdbx_seq_one_letter_code
_entity_poly.pdbx_strand_id
1 'polypeptide(L)'
;MFIRTSLRRLAVAATATLGLLALTPAPGEAAGVTTHGWMAVSAIPKVSDPALRQLLAAHEDQVRAGGMFPDSGYIPGNTYGEEAHWQRFVDAYTDQILDRDDCGDITAPDGPCADMISHLMGVAAHGMGDEVWDWLFEPNGPDLDEYYTNPANTAFNEGGAESQMDVVAIGVHGVPRPNIPPLPSESTLIAAFDEAGLHTVTPNQFALQGLGELVWDAENSWVATYLADIEAAMPWMSANMVTAPGGVDFASTAIAGYWEYLWGRLTGDVPATRVSITYPAPGQTDIPATGWDRASFQPGSSRGRGGARTRVTAVLTSAMPYQHVGGPAVTNEQPAGSMTIRDRQTGALVPLRSGYPRAVPYGADSGEHVIDVQPDTNLQPCRWYDVSLSVDAPLFDSRGLPVTPHEWAFRTECTGNALTGTVTGPGGSPVKGAWVLAYRPTDGFAPTAIGVTGADGHYAVSVPADPSYLVGVLTPPALGLSNAIAPGRVSVAGAPVEVNLTVEAAPSLTGQVLEPDGSPVSGASVALFGPTDTWIPSVRTTTDADGNFALQRLGPKSYTVAYKRSSDSRWTFFDRTYDRNAATKADLAAGPATLTLRLLPTSS
;
A
#
# COMPACT_ATOMS: atom_id res chain seq x y z
N MET A 1 -39.90 -26.90 57.02
CA MET A 1 -40.39 -28.00 56.15
C MET A 1 -40.28 -27.46 54.71
N PHE A 2 -39.12 -27.57 54.05
CA PHE A 2 -38.78 -28.59 53.01
C PHE A 2 -39.75 -28.50 51.80
N ILE A 3 -39.41 -28.29 50.52
CA ILE A 3 -38.33 -28.68 49.56
C ILE A 3 -38.49 -27.75 48.31
N ARG A 4 -37.49 -27.09 47.67
CA ARG A 4 -36.35 -27.49 46.79
C ARG A 4 -36.68 -27.77 45.30
N THR A 5 -35.83 -27.22 44.40
CA THR A 5 -35.54 -27.55 42.96
C THR A 5 -36.46 -26.87 41.90
N SER A 6 -36.06 -26.34 40.71
CA SER A 6 -34.88 -26.49 39.83
C SER A 6 -34.73 -25.34 38.80
N LEU A 7 -33.48 -24.97 38.46
CA LEU A 7 -32.88 -24.64 37.13
C LEU A 7 -33.71 -23.97 36.00
N ARG A 8 -33.16 -22.89 35.41
CA ARG A 8 -32.55 -22.88 34.05
C ARG A 8 -31.94 -21.51 33.69
N ARG A 9 -30.67 -21.54 33.27
CA ARG A 9 -29.96 -20.45 32.57
C ARG A 9 -30.51 -20.35 31.14
N LEU A 10 -30.84 -19.16 30.66
CA LEU A 10 -31.06 -18.87 29.25
C LEU A 10 -29.82 -18.18 28.70
N ALA A 11 -29.13 -18.87 27.78
CA ALA A 11 -28.23 -18.25 26.82
C ALA A 11 -29.10 -17.70 25.69
N VAL A 12 -28.95 -16.42 25.36
CA VAL A 12 -29.53 -15.81 24.16
C VAL A 12 -28.42 -15.73 23.13
N ALA A 13 -28.51 -16.58 22.12
CA ALA A 13 -27.76 -16.44 20.88
C ALA A 13 -28.55 -15.51 19.96
N ALA A 14 -28.03 -14.33 19.68
CA ALA A 14 -28.58 -13.44 18.66
C ALA A 14 -27.94 -13.78 17.31
N THR A 15 -28.71 -14.39 16.42
CA THR A 15 -28.40 -14.56 15.01
C THR A 15 -29.12 -13.46 14.25
N ALA A 16 -28.40 -12.44 13.78
CA ALA A 16 -28.95 -11.42 12.90
C ALA A 16 -28.94 -11.93 11.46
N THR A 17 -30.13 -12.10 10.89
CA THR A 17 -30.35 -12.51 9.50
C THR A 17 -30.60 -11.22 8.69
N LEU A 18 -29.69 -10.84 7.79
CA LEU A 18 -29.94 -9.77 6.82
C LEU A 18 -30.86 -10.30 5.71
N GLY A 19 -32.03 -9.68 5.57
CA GLY A 19 -32.99 -9.98 4.51
C GLY A 19 -32.77 -9.09 3.28
N LEU A 20 -32.69 -9.73 2.11
CA LEU A 20 -32.67 -9.11 0.78
C LEU A 20 -33.93 -8.27 0.50
N LEU A 21 -33.73 -7.08 -0.05
CA LEU A 21 -34.66 -6.44 -0.98
C LEU A 21 -33.85 -5.72 -2.07
N ALA A 22 -34.14 -6.10 -3.31
CA ALA A 22 -33.45 -5.64 -4.50
C ALA A 22 -33.77 -4.16 -4.81
N LEU A 23 -32.72 -3.35 -4.91
CA LEU A 23 -32.71 -2.04 -5.56
C LEU A 23 -31.48 -1.96 -6.48
N THR A 24 -31.65 -1.25 -7.58
CA THR A 24 -30.71 -1.07 -8.70
C THR A 24 -29.33 -0.56 -8.27
N PRO A 25 -28.23 -0.98 -8.91
CA PRO A 25 -26.88 -0.63 -8.50
C PRO A 25 -26.56 0.82 -8.91
N ALA A 26 -26.22 1.66 -7.94
CA ALA A 26 -25.35 2.81 -8.15
C ALA A 26 -23.94 2.39 -7.66
N PRO A 27 -22.86 2.72 -8.40
CA PRO A 27 -21.51 2.28 -8.05
C PRO A 27 -20.89 3.24 -7.03
N GLY A 28 -20.97 2.89 -5.75
CA GLY A 28 -20.09 3.38 -4.69
C GLY A 28 -19.71 2.14 -3.89
N GLU A 29 -18.47 1.69 -4.04
CA GLU A 29 -17.92 0.58 -3.29
C GLU A 29 -17.39 1.16 -1.97
N ALA A 30 -17.67 0.50 -0.84
CA ALA A 30 -17.45 1.08 0.48
C ALA A 30 -15.97 1.14 0.86
N ALA A 31 -15.56 2.24 1.50
CA ALA A 31 -14.18 2.55 1.82
C ALA A 31 -13.59 1.81 3.02
N GLY A 32 -12.27 1.90 3.12
CA GLY A 32 -11.42 1.20 4.07
C GLY A 32 -11.17 2.06 5.31
N VAL A 33 -12.09 2.01 6.27
CA VAL A 33 -12.11 2.88 7.46
C VAL A 33 -10.78 2.87 8.23
N THR A 34 -10.12 1.70 8.35
CA THR A 34 -8.87 1.59 9.10
C THR A 34 -7.72 2.32 8.39
N THR A 35 -7.64 2.21 7.07
CA THR A 35 -6.59 2.85 6.27
C THR A 35 -6.70 4.37 6.29
N HIS A 36 -7.91 4.95 6.21
CA HIS A 36 -8.07 6.42 6.30
C HIS A 36 -7.66 6.97 7.66
N GLY A 37 -8.06 6.29 8.75
CA GLY A 37 -7.60 6.65 10.10
C GLY A 37 -6.08 6.57 10.25
N TRP A 38 -5.43 5.63 9.55
CA TRP A 38 -3.97 5.53 9.51
C TRP A 38 -3.32 6.63 8.68
N MET A 39 -3.87 6.98 7.52
CA MET A 39 -3.40 8.11 6.70
C MET A 39 -3.47 9.44 7.46
N ALA A 40 -4.58 9.70 8.16
CA ALA A 40 -4.76 10.89 8.96
C ALA A 40 -3.66 11.03 10.03
N VAL A 41 -3.45 9.99 10.85
CA VAL A 41 -2.40 10.04 11.89
C VAL A 41 -0.99 10.13 11.29
N SER A 42 -0.76 9.49 10.14
CA SER A 42 0.53 9.54 9.43
C SER A 42 0.85 10.93 8.85
N ALA A 43 -0.16 11.81 8.70
CA ALA A 43 0.00 13.19 8.25
C ALA A 43 0.51 14.14 9.35
N ILE A 44 0.23 13.86 10.63
CA ILE A 44 0.64 14.72 11.78
C ILE A 44 2.13 15.10 11.73
N PRO A 45 3.10 14.18 11.56
CA PRO A 45 4.52 14.55 11.50
C PRO A 45 4.91 15.37 10.26
N LYS A 46 4.05 15.42 9.23
CA LYS A 46 4.27 16.17 7.98
C LYS A 46 3.76 17.61 8.05
N VAL A 47 3.01 17.96 9.10
CA VAL A 47 2.55 19.33 9.38
C VAL A 47 3.76 20.23 9.68
N SER A 48 3.79 21.38 9.01
CA SER A 48 4.86 22.38 9.10
C SER A 48 4.60 23.40 10.21
N ASP A 49 3.35 23.81 10.43
CA ASP A 49 2.99 24.70 11.52
C ASP A 49 3.17 23.99 12.88
N PRO A 50 4.01 24.53 13.78
CA PRO A 50 4.32 23.85 15.04
C PRO A 50 3.13 23.81 16.02
N ALA A 51 2.25 24.81 16.00
CA ALA A 51 1.10 24.86 16.90
C ALA A 51 0.03 23.86 16.45
N LEU A 52 -0.27 23.81 15.15
CA LEU A 52 -1.16 22.79 14.59
C LEU A 52 -0.63 21.39 14.86
N ARG A 53 0.66 21.13 14.57
CA ARG A 53 1.25 19.81 14.82
C ARG A 53 1.17 19.41 16.29
N GLN A 54 1.41 20.35 17.21
CA GLN A 54 1.32 20.10 18.64
C GLN A 54 -0.12 19.77 19.06
N LEU A 55 -1.10 20.52 18.57
CA LEU A 55 -2.53 20.29 18.84
C LEU A 55 -2.94 18.91 18.34
N LEU A 56 -2.64 18.57 17.09
CA LEU A 56 -3.01 17.27 16.52
C LEU A 56 -2.31 16.09 17.20
N ALA A 57 -1.03 16.24 17.57
CA ALA A 57 -0.31 15.20 18.30
C ALA A 57 -0.85 14.99 19.74
N ALA A 58 -1.38 16.03 20.37
CA ALA A 58 -2.01 15.93 21.70
C ALA A 58 -3.40 15.25 21.63
N HIS A 59 -4.02 15.25 20.45
CA HIS A 59 -5.39 14.80 20.18
C HIS A 59 -5.45 13.76 19.06
N GLU A 60 -4.43 12.90 18.96
CA GLU A 60 -4.30 11.90 17.88
C GLU A 60 -5.56 11.02 17.78
N ASP A 61 -6.16 10.65 18.90
CA ASP A 61 -7.38 9.84 18.94
C ASP A 61 -8.58 10.56 18.30
N GLN A 62 -8.69 11.89 18.44
CA GLN A 62 -9.73 12.68 17.76
C GLN A 62 -9.44 12.84 16.26
N VAL A 63 -8.17 12.99 15.88
CA VAL A 63 -7.76 13.00 14.46
C VAL A 63 -8.13 11.67 13.81
N ARG A 64 -7.81 10.55 14.47
CA ARG A 64 -8.15 9.21 14.01
C ARG A 64 -9.66 9.02 13.95
N ALA A 65 -10.39 9.44 14.98
CA ALA A 65 -11.85 9.35 14.98
C ALA A 65 -12.48 10.13 13.82
N GLY A 66 -12.01 11.35 13.55
CA GLY A 66 -12.45 12.14 12.39
C GLY A 66 -12.11 11.45 11.06
N GLY A 67 -10.91 10.87 10.94
CA GLY A 67 -10.50 10.09 9.76
C GLY A 67 -11.29 8.80 9.56
N MET A 68 -12.08 8.39 10.55
CA MET A 68 -13.00 7.27 10.50
C MET A 68 -14.48 7.73 10.56
N PHE A 69 -14.73 9.05 10.54
CA PHE A 69 -16.04 9.65 10.80
C PHE A 69 -16.78 10.04 9.52
N PRO A 70 -18.01 9.53 9.38
CA PRO A 70 -18.31 8.12 9.39
C PRO A 70 -18.46 7.64 7.95
N ASP A 71 -17.64 6.70 7.55
CA ASP A 71 -17.81 5.99 6.28
C ASP A 71 -18.92 4.93 6.40
N SER A 72 -20.15 5.41 6.56
CA SER A 72 -21.32 4.59 6.89
C SER A 72 -22.48 4.81 5.91
N GLY A 73 -22.22 5.48 4.79
CA GLY A 73 -23.20 5.80 3.73
C GLY A 73 -23.92 4.58 3.15
N TYR A 74 -23.47 3.38 3.48
CA TYR A 74 -23.97 2.11 2.97
C TYR A 74 -24.81 1.30 3.98
N ILE A 75 -24.92 1.74 5.24
CA ILE A 75 -25.80 1.11 6.21
C ILE A 75 -27.26 1.52 5.90
N PRO A 76 -28.19 0.58 5.66
CA PRO A 76 -29.57 0.92 5.32
C PRO A 76 -30.21 1.89 6.33
N GLY A 77 -30.62 3.07 5.86
CA GLY A 77 -31.21 4.14 6.68
C GLY A 77 -30.22 5.21 7.16
N ASN A 78 -28.94 5.09 6.81
CA ASN A 78 -27.91 6.09 7.04
C ASN A 78 -27.62 6.83 5.71
N THR A 79 -27.66 8.17 5.74
CA THR A 79 -27.58 9.02 4.54
C THR A 79 -26.51 10.11 4.62
N TYR A 80 -25.73 10.14 5.70
CA TYR A 80 -24.80 11.25 5.98
C TYR A 80 -23.32 10.90 5.86
N GLY A 81 -22.99 9.61 5.69
CA GLY A 81 -21.59 9.18 5.64
C GLY A 81 -20.82 9.77 4.47
N GLU A 82 -21.36 9.67 3.26
CA GLU A 82 -20.76 10.23 2.04
C GLU A 82 -20.67 11.77 2.10
N GLU A 83 -21.70 12.43 2.64
CA GLU A 83 -21.74 13.90 2.77
C GLU A 83 -20.64 14.43 3.70
N ALA A 84 -20.29 13.69 4.76
CA ALA A 84 -19.27 14.09 5.72
C ALA A 84 -17.88 14.24 5.10
N HIS A 85 -17.64 13.61 3.94
CA HIS A 85 -16.35 13.58 3.27
C HIS A 85 -16.20 14.69 2.23
N TRP A 86 -17.29 15.39 1.91
CA TRP A 86 -17.29 16.45 0.90
C TRP A 86 -16.87 17.79 1.48
N GLN A 87 -16.23 18.62 0.65
CA GLN A 87 -15.66 19.90 1.06
C GLN A 87 -16.69 20.81 1.71
N ARG A 88 -17.93 20.79 1.22
CA ARG A 88 -18.99 21.65 1.74
C ARG A 88 -19.33 21.35 3.20
N PHE A 89 -19.26 20.08 3.62
CA PHE A 89 -19.41 19.72 5.02
C PHE A 89 -18.20 20.18 5.84
N VAL A 90 -16.98 20.01 5.33
CA VAL A 90 -15.75 20.47 6.00
C VAL A 90 -15.76 21.99 6.19
N ASP A 91 -16.20 22.73 5.17
CA ASP A 91 -16.34 24.18 5.21
C ASP A 91 -17.41 24.59 6.24
N ALA A 92 -18.60 23.98 6.20
CA ALA A 92 -19.65 24.22 7.19
C ALA A 92 -19.18 23.90 8.61
N TYR A 93 -18.49 22.77 8.82
CA TYR A 93 -17.99 22.40 10.14
C TYR A 93 -16.90 23.37 10.65
N THR A 94 -16.04 23.85 9.75
CA THR A 94 -15.07 24.91 10.07
C THR A 94 -15.78 26.19 10.50
N ASP A 95 -16.81 26.61 9.77
CA ASP A 95 -17.57 27.83 10.06
C ASP A 95 -18.37 27.70 11.37
N GLN A 96 -18.97 26.54 11.63
CA GLN A 96 -19.63 26.25 12.92
C GLN A 96 -18.66 26.29 14.11
N ILE A 97 -17.37 25.97 13.93
CA ILE A 97 -16.34 26.13 14.98
C ILE A 97 -15.99 27.61 15.19
N LEU A 98 -15.84 28.37 14.09
CA LEU A 98 -15.51 29.80 14.13
C LEU A 98 -16.61 30.66 14.75
N ASP A 99 -17.87 30.25 14.62
CA ASP A 99 -19.02 30.95 15.19
C ASP A 99 -19.19 30.74 16.70
N ARG A 100 -18.39 29.88 17.32
CA ARG A 100 -18.43 29.63 18.77
C ARG A 100 -17.71 30.71 19.55
N ASP A 101 -18.35 31.19 20.62
CA ASP A 101 -17.77 32.15 21.56
C ASP A 101 -17.03 31.50 22.75
N ASP A 102 -17.12 30.17 22.87
CA ASP A 102 -16.59 29.39 23.99
C ASP A 102 -15.27 28.65 23.68
N CYS A 103 -14.74 28.77 22.46
CA CYS A 103 -13.50 28.09 22.06
C CYS A 103 -12.23 28.66 22.71
N GLY A 104 -12.27 29.89 23.25
CA GLY A 104 -11.09 30.55 23.79
C GLY A 104 -9.98 30.69 22.74
N ASP A 105 -8.74 30.37 23.14
CA ASP A 105 -7.61 30.32 22.20
C ASP A 105 -7.65 29.02 21.40
N ILE A 106 -8.05 29.11 20.13
CA ILE A 106 -8.11 27.98 19.19
C ILE A 106 -6.74 27.33 18.91
N THR A 107 -5.64 28.01 19.27
CA THR A 107 -4.28 27.49 19.12
C THR A 107 -3.80 26.68 20.32
N ALA A 108 -4.53 26.74 21.44
CA ALA A 108 -4.17 26.03 22.66
C ALA A 108 -4.47 24.53 22.52
N PRO A 109 -3.48 23.63 22.69
CA PRO A 109 -3.70 22.19 22.62
C PRO A 109 -4.58 21.66 23.76
N ASP A 110 -4.77 22.41 24.84
CA ASP A 110 -5.70 22.11 25.94
C ASP A 110 -6.95 23.02 25.93
N GLY A 111 -7.17 23.72 24.81
CA GLY A 111 -8.30 24.62 24.62
C GLY A 111 -9.65 23.89 24.50
N PRO A 112 -10.77 24.57 24.83
CA PRO A 112 -12.12 23.98 24.78
C PRO A 112 -12.53 23.37 23.44
N CYS A 113 -11.96 23.83 22.32
CA CYS A 113 -12.27 23.35 20.97
C CYS A 113 -11.16 22.48 20.35
N ALA A 114 -10.11 22.12 21.09
CA ALA A 114 -8.97 21.36 20.55
C ALA A 114 -9.39 19.99 19.99
N ASP A 115 -10.25 19.25 20.70
CA ASP A 115 -10.83 17.99 20.21
C ASP A 115 -11.64 18.20 18.93
N MET A 116 -12.42 19.29 18.85
CA MET A 116 -13.28 19.60 17.71
C MET A 116 -12.48 19.95 16.46
N ILE A 117 -11.43 20.74 16.63
CA ILE A 117 -10.47 21.08 15.57
C ILE A 117 -9.75 19.81 15.10
N SER A 118 -9.31 18.95 16.03
CA SER A 118 -8.63 17.70 15.69
C SER A 118 -9.54 16.73 14.93
N HIS A 119 -10.81 16.64 15.34
CA HIS A 119 -11.82 15.85 14.66
C HIS A 119 -12.13 16.41 13.25
N LEU A 120 -12.31 17.73 13.10
CA LEU A 120 -12.45 18.38 11.79
C LEU A 120 -11.29 18.02 10.86
N MET A 121 -10.05 18.10 11.35
CA MET A 121 -8.85 17.75 10.57
C MET A 121 -8.89 16.26 10.18
N GLY A 122 -9.31 15.38 11.08
CA GLY A 122 -9.56 13.98 10.73
C GLY A 122 -10.57 13.79 9.60
N VAL A 123 -11.73 14.46 9.66
CA VAL A 123 -12.76 14.38 8.61
C VAL A 123 -12.23 14.87 7.27
N ALA A 124 -11.54 16.01 7.27
CA ALA A 124 -10.87 16.55 6.09
C ALA A 124 -9.80 15.60 5.52
N ALA A 125 -9.13 14.84 6.38
CA ALA A 125 -8.15 13.85 5.99
C ALA A 125 -8.78 12.62 5.31
N HIS A 126 -9.99 12.24 5.72
CA HIS A 126 -10.73 11.15 5.10
C HIS A 126 -10.99 11.45 3.62
N GLY A 127 -11.70 12.55 3.31
CA GLY A 127 -12.05 12.90 1.93
C GLY A 127 -10.82 13.08 1.03
N MET A 128 -9.76 13.74 1.51
CA MET A 128 -8.49 13.84 0.77
C MET A 128 -7.84 12.46 0.55
N GLY A 129 -7.95 11.56 1.53
CA GLY A 129 -7.49 10.18 1.43
C GLY A 129 -8.22 9.43 0.32
N ASP A 130 -9.55 9.52 0.28
CA ASP A 130 -10.39 8.91 -0.77
C ASP A 130 -9.95 9.40 -2.14
N GLU A 131 -9.87 10.72 -2.33
CA GLU A 131 -9.54 11.33 -3.62
C GLU A 131 -8.24 10.76 -4.20
N VAL A 132 -7.16 10.70 -3.40
CA VAL A 132 -5.86 10.23 -3.89
C VAL A 132 -5.77 8.71 -3.95
N TRP A 133 -6.45 7.99 -3.06
CA TRP A 133 -6.43 6.53 -3.02
C TRP A 133 -7.16 5.97 -4.24
N ASP A 134 -8.39 6.42 -4.47
CA ASP A 134 -9.23 6.02 -5.59
C ASP A 134 -8.64 6.44 -6.94
N TRP A 135 -7.99 7.61 -6.97
CA TRP A 135 -7.45 8.13 -8.21
C TRP A 135 -6.04 7.63 -8.53
N LEU A 136 -5.22 7.23 -7.57
CA LEU A 136 -3.82 6.88 -7.86
C LEU A 136 -3.43 5.48 -7.39
N PHE A 137 -4.00 4.99 -6.28
CA PHE A 137 -3.63 3.70 -5.72
C PHE A 137 -4.48 2.55 -6.25
N GLU A 138 -5.80 2.61 -6.07
CA GLU A 138 -6.72 1.54 -6.47
C GLU A 138 -6.62 1.11 -7.95
N PRO A 139 -6.40 2.01 -8.92
CA PRO A 139 -6.31 1.64 -10.32
C PRO A 139 -5.13 0.71 -10.64
N ASN A 140 -4.19 0.51 -9.71
CA ASN A 140 -3.13 -0.50 -9.87
C ASN A 140 -3.68 -1.93 -9.84
N GLY A 141 -4.77 -2.19 -9.10
CA GLY A 141 -5.41 -3.51 -9.07
C GLY A 141 -5.79 -4.00 -10.47
N PRO A 142 -6.64 -3.25 -11.21
CA PRO A 142 -6.94 -3.55 -12.61
C PRO A 142 -5.75 -3.56 -13.56
N ASP A 143 -4.73 -2.70 -13.36
CA ASP A 143 -3.55 -2.67 -14.23
C ASP A 143 -2.69 -3.93 -14.08
N LEU A 144 -2.73 -4.57 -12.93
CA LEU A 144 -1.94 -5.76 -12.59
C LEU A 144 -2.77 -7.06 -12.53
N ASP A 145 -4.08 -6.96 -12.79
CA ASP A 145 -5.06 -8.04 -12.65
C ASP A 145 -5.07 -8.66 -11.22
N GLU A 146 -4.94 -7.80 -10.20
CA GLU A 146 -4.95 -8.17 -8.80
C GLU A 146 -6.35 -8.05 -8.20
N TYR A 147 -6.96 -9.20 -7.89
CA TYR A 147 -8.35 -9.28 -7.41
C TYR A 147 -8.53 -10.39 -6.37
N TYR A 148 -9.11 -10.04 -5.23
CA TYR A 148 -9.56 -11.03 -4.25
C TYR A 148 -11.08 -10.97 -4.07
N THR A 149 -11.79 -12.01 -4.48
CA THR A 149 -13.25 -12.08 -4.27
C THR A 149 -13.61 -13.23 -3.36
N ASN A 150 -14.50 -13.01 -2.39
CA ASN A 150 -14.95 -14.07 -1.49
C ASN A 150 -16.48 -14.06 -1.31
N PRO A 151 -17.21 -15.10 -1.77
CA PRO A 151 -18.68 -15.11 -1.65
C PRO A 151 -19.17 -15.20 -0.19
N ALA A 152 -18.32 -15.58 0.76
CA ALA A 152 -18.66 -15.60 2.19
C ALA A 152 -18.46 -14.24 2.87
N ASN A 153 -17.73 -13.31 2.25
CA ASN A 153 -17.55 -11.94 2.71
C ASN A 153 -17.80 -10.96 1.55
N THR A 154 -18.99 -10.36 1.51
CA THR A 154 -19.40 -9.48 0.40
C THR A 154 -18.58 -8.20 0.29
N ALA A 155 -17.84 -7.82 1.33
CA ALA A 155 -16.87 -6.72 1.26
C ALA A 155 -15.68 -7.07 0.34
N PHE A 156 -15.39 -8.37 0.16
CA PHE A 156 -14.32 -8.82 -0.73
C PHE A 156 -14.88 -9.10 -2.12
N ASN A 157 -14.89 -8.07 -2.95
CA ASN A 157 -15.31 -8.10 -4.34
C ASN A 157 -14.31 -7.33 -5.23
N GLU A 158 -14.53 -7.26 -6.54
CA GLU A 158 -13.56 -6.69 -7.49
C GLU A 158 -13.33 -5.19 -7.30
N GLY A 159 -14.21 -4.48 -6.63
CA GLY A 159 -14.00 -3.09 -6.26
C GLY A 159 -14.01 -2.81 -4.76
N GLY A 160 -13.81 -3.85 -3.95
CA GLY A 160 -13.67 -3.74 -2.49
C GLY A 160 -12.21 -3.77 -2.05
N ALA A 161 -11.29 -3.19 -2.85
CA ALA A 161 -9.86 -3.18 -2.52
C ALA A 161 -9.57 -2.49 -1.20
N GLU A 162 -10.34 -1.48 -0.82
CA GLU A 162 -10.20 -0.77 0.44
C GLU A 162 -10.36 -1.69 1.66
N SER A 163 -11.45 -2.47 1.73
CA SER A 163 -11.66 -3.48 2.79
C SER A 163 -10.60 -4.58 2.79
N GLN A 164 -10.04 -4.93 1.63
CA GLN A 164 -8.96 -5.92 1.52
C GLN A 164 -7.64 -5.34 2.02
N MET A 165 -7.36 -4.07 1.71
CA MET A 165 -6.17 -3.36 2.16
C MET A 165 -6.22 -3.00 3.65
N ASP A 166 -7.40 -2.84 4.26
CA ASP A 166 -7.52 -2.74 5.72
C ASP A 166 -7.04 -4.01 6.44
N VAL A 167 -7.34 -5.20 5.90
CA VAL A 167 -6.80 -6.46 6.41
C VAL A 167 -5.27 -6.49 6.29
N VAL A 168 -4.71 -5.95 5.21
CA VAL A 168 -3.24 -5.81 5.03
C VAL A 168 -2.66 -4.78 6.00
N ALA A 169 -3.32 -3.64 6.21
CA ALA A 169 -2.91 -2.60 7.14
C ALA A 169 -2.77 -3.17 8.57
N ILE A 170 -3.73 -3.97 9.02
CA ILE A 170 -3.70 -4.61 10.34
C ILE A 170 -2.66 -5.75 10.35
N GLY A 171 -2.73 -6.67 9.39
CA GLY A 171 -1.97 -7.92 9.41
C GLY A 171 -0.49 -7.80 9.06
N VAL A 172 -0.14 -6.89 8.13
CA VAL A 172 1.23 -6.68 7.62
C VAL A 172 1.87 -5.46 8.27
N HIS A 173 1.13 -4.34 8.34
CA HIS A 173 1.66 -3.08 8.84
C HIS A 173 1.42 -2.84 10.33
N GLY A 174 0.65 -3.71 10.99
CA GLY A 174 0.43 -3.66 12.43
C GLY A 174 -0.33 -2.41 12.89
N VAL A 175 -1.23 -1.88 12.05
CA VAL A 175 -2.07 -0.73 12.42
C VAL A 175 -2.87 -1.09 13.68
N PRO A 176 -2.66 -0.35 14.79
CA PRO A 176 -3.23 -0.73 16.07
C PRO A 176 -4.74 -0.51 16.10
N ARG A 177 -5.42 -1.24 16.98
CA ARG A 177 -6.83 -1.00 17.30
C ARG A 177 -7.00 0.46 17.74
N PRO A 178 -7.91 1.23 17.12
CA PRO A 178 -8.14 2.62 17.49
C PRO A 178 -8.75 2.72 18.89
N ASN A 179 -8.51 3.86 19.55
CA ASN A 179 -9.32 4.34 20.66
C ASN A 179 -10.23 5.44 20.10
N ILE A 180 -11.54 5.21 20.05
CA ILE A 180 -12.48 6.19 19.47
C ILE A 180 -13.14 7.00 20.60
N PRO A 181 -12.72 8.26 20.82
CA PRO A 181 -13.33 9.13 21.81
C PRO A 181 -14.78 9.51 21.42
N PRO A 182 -15.59 9.97 22.39
CA PRO A 182 -16.89 10.57 22.10
C PRO A 182 -16.77 11.73 21.11
N LEU A 183 -17.82 11.97 20.31
CA LEU A 183 -17.90 13.15 19.46
C LEU A 183 -17.65 14.42 20.27
N PRO A 184 -16.81 15.35 19.77
CA PRO A 184 -16.50 16.58 20.48
C PRO A 184 -17.72 17.48 20.66
N SER A 185 -18.64 17.50 19.67
CA SER A 185 -19.90 18.23 19.79
C SER A 185 -20.94 17.76 18.76
N GLU A 186 -21.89 16.93 19.18
CA GLU A 186 -22.99 16.46 18.31
C GLU A 186 -23.81 17.62 17.73
N SER A 187 -24.09 18.65 18.52
CA SER A 187 -24.88 19.80 18.07
C SER A 187 -24.20 20.59 16.97
N THR A 188 -22.87 20.74 17.05
CA THR A 188 -22.07 21.45 16.04
C THR A 188 -22.05 20.65 14.73
N LEU A 189 -21.90 19.32 14.82
CA LEU A 189 -21.92 18.44 13.66
C LEU A 189 -23.28 18.43 12.97
N ILE A 190 -24.39 18.38 13.72
CA ILE A 190 -25.74 18.46 13.15
C ILE A 190 -25.95 19.80 12.44
N ALA A 191 -25.48 20.91 13.03
CA ALA A 191 -25.56 22.21 12.39
C ALA A 191 -24.75 22.26 11.08
N ALA A 192 -23.55 21.66 11.07
CA ALA A 192 -22.74 21.55 9.87
C ALA A 192 -23.42 20.72 8.76
N PHE A 193 -24.06 19.60 9.10
CA PHE A 193 -24.86 18.83 8.12
C PHE A 193 -26.06 19.60 7.59
N ASP A 194 -26.77 20.33 8.46
CA ASP A 194 -27.90 21.17 8.06
C ASP A 194 -27.46 22.24 7.06
N GLU A 195 -26.33 22.91 7.32
CA GLU A 195 -25.72 23.90 6.43
C GLU A 195 -25.20 23.30 5.13
N ALA A 196 -24.67 22.09 5.17
CA ALA A 196 -24.28 21.32 3.99
C ALA A 196 -25.48 20.81 3.16
N GLY A 197 -26.72 21.02 3.63
CA GLY A 197 -27.96 20.67 2.92
C GLY A 197 -28.56 19.32 3.32
N LEU A 198 -28.00 18.64 4.31
CA LEU A 198 -28.48 17.37 4.82
C LEU A 198 -29.26 17.54 6.14
N HIS A 199 -30.48 18.06 6.00
CA HIS A 199 -31.37 18.44 7.11
C HIS A 199 -31.93 17.26 7.95
N THR A 200 -31.65 16.02 7.57
CA THR A 200 -32.24 14.82 8.20
C THR A 200 -31.34 14.15 9.23
N VAL A 201 -30.14 14.70 9.48
CA VAL A 201 -29.20 14.12 10.45
C VAL A 201 -29.68 14.34 11.88
N THR A 202 -29.67 13.28 12.70
CA THR A 202 -30.12 13.31 14.10
C THR A 202 -29.08 12.69 15.04
N PRO A 203 -29.07 13.04 16.35
CA PRO A 203 -28.13 12.47 17.32
C PRO A 203 -28.12 10.93 17.36
N ASN A 204 -29.28 10.30 17.15
CA ASN A 204 -29.40 8.84 17.16
C ASN A 204 -28.58 8.16 16.05
N GLN A 205 -28.28 8.86 14.95
CA GLN A 205 -27.46 8.33 13.87
C GLN A 205 -25.96 8.36 14.21
N PHE A 206 -25.53 9.21 15.14
CA PHE A 206 -24.17 9.23 15.66
C PHE A 206 -23.88 8.11 16.66
N ALA A 207 -24.90 7.37 17.13
CA ALA A 207 -24.68 6.18 17.95
C ALA A 207 -23.81 5.11 17.24
N LEU A 208 -23.70 5.20 15.91
CA LEU A 208 -22.85 4.36 15.07
C LEU A 208 -21.39 4.85 14.98
N GLN A 209 -21.06 6.03 15.50
CA GLN A 209 -19.70 6.58 15.47
C GLN A 209 -18.71 5.76 16.31
N GLY A 210 -19.18 5.21 17.43
CA GLY A 210 -18.42 4.24 18.24
C GLY A 210 -18.17 2.90 17.54
N LEU A 211 -18.65 2.69 16.31
CA LEU A 211 -18.37 1.49 15.53
C LEU A 211 -16.96 1.46 14.95
N GLY A 212 -16.18 2.55 14.92
CA GLY A 212 -14.81 2.51 14.38
C GLY A 212 -13.93 1.41 15.02
N GLU A 213 -14.06 1.21 16.33
CA GLU A 213 -13.39 0.08 17.01
C GLU A 213 -13.94 -1.28 16.61
N LEU A 214 -15.26 -1.37 16.35
CA LEU A 214 -15.94 -2.60 15.95
C LEU A 214 -15.65 -2.98 14.50
N VAL A 215 -15.46 -1.99 13.63
CA VAL A 215 -14.98 -2.17 12.24
C VAL A 215 -13.58 -2.76 12.28
N TRP A 216 -12.68 -2.15 13.05
CA TRP A 216 -11.33 -2.70 13.25
C TRP A 216 -11.39 -4.11 13.84
N ASP A 217 -12.22 -4.37 14.86
CA ASP A 217 -12.35 -5.71 15.46
C ASP A 217 -12.85 -6.74 14.42
N ALA A 218 -13.75 -6.35 13.52
CA ALA A 218 -14.23 -7.19 12.42
C ALA A 218 -13.12 -7.48 11.40
N GLU A 219 -12.40 -6.46 10.94
CA GLU A 219 -11.26 -6.60 10.02
C GLU A 219 -10.12 -7.41 10.62
N ASN A 220 -9.79 -7.17 11.89
CA ASN A 220 -8.79 -7.95 12.61
C ASN A 220 -9.20 -9.43 12.75
N SER A 221 -10.50 -9.73 12.86
CA SER A 221 -10.99 -11.11 12.83
C SER A 221 -10.79 -11.79 11.47
N TRP A 222 -10.72 -11.00 10.40
CA TRP A 222 -10.48 -11.45 9.03
C TRP A 222 -9.00 -11.77 8.76
N VAL A 223 -8.06 -11.11 9.45
CA VAL A 223 -6.61 -11.29 9.28
C VAL A 223 -6.20 -12.75 9.32
N ALA A 224 -6.57 -13.47 10.38
CA ALA A 224 -6.18 -14.88 10.55
C ALA A 224 -6.76 -15.82 9.49
N THR A 225 -7.84 -15.41 8.81
CA THR A 225 -8.58 -16.25 7.86
C THR A 225 -8.22 -15.94 6.42
N TYR A 226 -8.07 -14.66 6.06
CA TYR A 226 -8.03 -14.21 4.67
C TYR A 226 -6.73 -13.52 4.25
N LEU A 227 -5.87 -13.08 5.19
CA LEU A 227 -4.68 -12.30 4.84
C LEU A 227 -3.78 -13.03 3.84
N ALA A 228 -3.49 -14.30 4.07
CA ALA A 228 -2.61 -15.07 3.19
C ALA A 228 -3.17 -15.20 1.75
N ASP A 229 -4.50 -15.31 1.62
CA ASP A 229 -5.14 -15.38 0.31
C ASP A 229 -5.18 -14.00 -0.38
N ILE A 230 -5.38 -12.93 0.40
CA ILE A 230 -5.31 -11.53 -0.08
C ILE A 230 -3.89 -11.23 -0.59
N GLU A 231 -2.85 -11.50 0.20
CA GLU A 231 -1.45 -11.29 -0.22
C GLU A 231 -1.07 -12.13 -1.44
N ALA A 232 -1.66 -13.32 -1.60
CA ALA A 232 -1.44 -14.16 -2.76
C ALA A 232 -2.16 -13.66 -4.02
N ALA A 233 -3.36 -13.07 -3.87
CA ALA A 233 -4.18 -12.57 -4.97
C ALA A 233 -3.85 -11.13 -5.37
N MET A 234 -3.36 -10.33 -4.43
CA MET A 234 -3.04 -8.90 -4.58
C MET A 234 -1.62 -8.59 -4.07
N PRO A 235 -0.58 -9.28 -4.57
CA PRO A 235 0.77 -9.19 -4.02
C PRO A 235 1.41 -7.80 -4.17
N TRP A 236 1.14 -7.09 -5.26
CA TRP A 236 1.67 -5.75 -5.48
C TRP A 236 0.94 -4.73 -4.61
N MET A 237 -0.40 -4.72 -4.59
CA MET A 237 -1.15 -3.77 -3.77
C MET A 237 -0.78 -3.92 -2.29
N SER A 238 -0.75 -5.17 -1.79
CA SER A 238 -0.38 -5.46 -0.40
C SER A 238 1.04 -4.98 -0.05
N ALA A 239 1.99 -5.09 -0.99
CA ALA A 239 3.38 -4.69 -0.76
C ALA A 239 3.62 -3.18 -0.94
N ASN A 240 2.73 -2.46 -1.62
CA ASN A 240 2.98 -1.08 -2.06
C ASN A 240 1.97 -0.05 -1.52
N MET A 241 0.97 -0.45 -0.71
CA MET A 241 -0.05 0.47 -0.16
C MET A 241 0.51 1.66 0.63
N VAL A 242 1.74 1.57 1.14
CA VAL A 242 2.39 2.66 1.87
C VAL A 242 3.03 3.66 0.91
N THR A 243 3.86 3.18 -0.01
CA THR A 243 4.83 4.00 -0.75
C THR A 243 4.44 4.31 -2.19
N ALA A 244 3.44 3.61 -2.76
CA ALA A 244 2.94 3.90 -4.10
C ALA A 244 2.22 5.27 -4.15
N PRO A 245 2.11 5.88 -5.36
CA PRO A 245 1.21 7.01 -5.58
C PRO A 245 -0.20 6.71 -5.09
N GLY A 246 -0.83 7.66 -4.40
CA GLY A 246 -2.13 7.48 -3.75
C GLY A 246 -2.10 6.70 -2.43
N GLY A 247 -1.02 5.96 -2.15
CA GLY A 247 -0.85 5.21 -0.91
C GLY A 247 -0.64 6.11 0.33
N VAL A 248 -0.42 5.48 1.48
CA VAL A 248 -0.41 6.16 2.80
C VAL A 248 0.55 7.35 2.85
N ASP A 249 1.77 7.22 2.33
CA ASP A 249 2.75 8.31 2.37
C ASP A 249 2.37 9.50 1.47
N PHE A 250 1.79 9.20 0.31
CA PHE A 250 1.30 10.19 -0.65
C PHE A 250 0.11 10.95 -0.04
N ALA A 251 -0.89 10.21 0.44
CA ALA A 251 -2.08 10.76 1.10
C ALA A 251 -1.68 11.61 2.31
N SER A 252 -0.81 11.12 3.18
CA SER A 252 -0.34 11.88 4.35
C SER A 252 0.29 13.22 3.99
N THR A 253 0.97 13.31 2.85
CA THR A 253 1.59 14.56 2.37
C THR A 253 0.53 15.53 1.83
N ALA A 254 -0.45 15.01 1.09
CA ALA A 254 -1.59 15.77 0.61
C ALA A 254 -2.43 16.34 1.77
N ILE A 255 -2.78 15.48 2.73
CA ILE A 255 -3.55 15.79 3.94
C ILE A 255 -2.87 16.89 4.75
N ALA A 256 -1.56 16.77 5.03
CA ALA A 256 -0.85 17.79 5.78
C ALA A 256 -0.91 19.16 5.09
N GLY A 257 -0.78 19.21 3.76
CA GLY A 257 -0.93 20.44 2.99
C GLY A 257 -2.33 21.06 3.11
N TYR A 258 -3.37 20.23 3.16
CA TYR A 258 -4.75 20.67 3.33
C TYR A 258 -5.04 21.16 4.76
N TRP A 259 -4.51 20.49 5.78
CA TRP A 259 -4.63 20.93 7.17
C TRP A 259 -4.02 22.31 7.41
N GLU A 260 -2.90 22.64 6.78
CA GLU A 260 -2.31 23.99 6.86
C GLU A 260 -3.25 25.07 6.30
N TYR A 261 -4.02 24.73 5.27
CA TYR A 261 -5.03 25.64 4.72
C TYR A 261 -6.20 25.84 5.67
N LEU A 262 -6.76 24.75 6.22
CA LEU A 262 -7.85 24.83 7.21
C LEU A 262 -7.40 25.52 8.50
N TRP A 263 -6.16 25.31 8.91
CA TRP A 263 -5.57 26.00 10.05
C TRP A 263 -5.47 27.50 9.82
N GLY A 264 -5.04 27.91 8.62
CA GLY A 264 -5.08 29.30 8.20
C GLY A 264 -6.49 29.90 8.24
N ARG A 265 -7.53 29.13 7.85
CA ARG A 265 -8.94 29.57 8.02
C ARG A 265 -9.31 29.77 9.47
N LEU A 266 -9.01 28.81 10.33
CA LEU A 266 -9.33 28.88 11.76
C LEU A 266 -8.63 30.09 12.43
N THR A 267 -7.36 30.32 12.10
CA THR A 267 -6.52 31.34 12.74
C THR A 267 -6.57 32.72 12.06
N GLY A 268 -7.19 32.82 10.89
CA GLY A 268 -7.34 34.06 10.13
C GLY A 268 -6.16 34.41 9.20
N ASP A 269 -5.15 33.55 9.09
CA ASP A 269 -4.02 33.69 8.16
C ASP A 269 -4.10 32.64 7.04
N VAL A 270 -5.09 32.79 6.15
CA VAL A 270 -5.37 31.77 5.13
C VAL A 270 -4.30 31.76 4.04
N PRO A 271 -3.53 30.68 3.87
CA PRO A 271 -2.50 30.64 2.84
C PRO A 271 -3.10 30.64 1.43
N ALA A 272 -2.30 31.08 0.46
CA ALA A 272 -2.63 30.91 -0.95
C ALA A 272 -2.70 29.40 -1.28
N THR A 273 -3.68 29.04 -2.11
CA THR A 273 -3.81 27.66 -2.60
C THR A 273 -2.57 27.30 -3.41
N ARG A 274 -1.98 26.15 -3.10
CA ARG A 274 -0.76 25.64 -3.74
C ARG A 274 -0.86 24.14 -3.96
N VAL A 275 0.09 23.60 -4.72
CA VAL A 275 0.25 22.15 -4.86
C VAL A 275 0.92 21.59 -3.61
N SER A 276 0.33 20.55 -3.02
CA SER A 276 0.91 19.80 -1.89
C SER A 276 1.83 18.67 -2.39
N ILE A 277 1.38 17.93 -3.41
CA ILE A 277 2.12 16.81 -4.01
C ILE A 277 1.65 16.58 -5.46
N THR A 278 2.52 16.00 -6.30
CA THR A 278 2.22 15.68 -7.70
C THR A 278 2.48 14.22 -8.01
N TYR A 279 1.74 13.69 -8.99
CA TYR A 279 2.08 12.48 -9.72
C TYR A 279 2.12 12.80 -11.23
N PRO A 280 3.12 12.34 -12.00
CA PRO A 280 4.40 11.78 -11.56
C PRO A 280 5.12 12.68 -10.55
N ALA A 281 5.97 12.07 -9.72
CA ALA A 281 6.82 12.83 -8.83
C ALA A 281 7.81 13.70 -9.64
N PRO A 282 8.24 14.87 -9.14
CA PRO A 282 9.21 15.70 -9.83
C PRO A 282 10.50 14.92 -10.13
N GLY A 283 10.85 14.83 -11.41
CA GLY A 283 12.03 14.10 -11.89
C GLY A 283 11.83 12.60 -12.08
N GLN A 284 10.65 12.04 -11.87
CA GLN A 284 10.39 10.61 -12.05
C GLN A 284 10.65 10.18 -13.51
N THR A 285 11.35 9.05 -13.71
CA THR A 285 11.88 8.66 -15.03
C THR A 285 11.34 7.37 -15.64
N ASP A 286 10.40 6.71 -14.96
CA ASP A 286 9.86 5.41 -15.34
C ASP A 286 8.36 5.47 -15.63
N ILE A 287 7.88 6.62 -16.12
CA ILE A 287 6.48 6.79 -16.53
C ILE A 287 6.24 6.05 -17.84
N PRO A 288 5.20 5.21 -17.96
CA PRO A 288 4.91 4.52 -19.21
C PRO A 288 4.83 5.48 -20.40
N ALA A 289 5.49 5.14 -21.51
CA ALA A 289 5.32 5.87 -22.76
C ALA A 289 3.98 5.54 -23.42
N THR A 290 3.44 4.35 -23.14
CA THR A 290 2.21 3.81 -23.73
C THR A 290 1.14 3.55 -22.68
N GLY A 291 -0.10 3.39 -23.12
CA GLY A 291 -1.26 3.16 -22.25
C GLY A 291 -2.02 4.44 -21.89
N TRP A 292 -1.73 5.56 -22.55
CA TRP A 292 -2.44 6.83 -22.38
C TRP A 292 -3.74 6.89 -23.22
N ASP A 293 -3.79 6.10 -24.31
CA ASP A 293 -4.91 5.98 -25.25
C ASP A 293 -6.09 5.12 -24.72
N ARG A 294 -6.37 5.18 -23.41
CA ARG A 294 -7.45 4.42 -22.76
C ARG A 294 -8.82 4.99 -23.10
N ALA A 295 -9.88 4.19 -22.99
CA ALA A 295 -11.24 4.64 -23.24
C ALA A 295 -11.77 5.64 -22.20
N SER A 296 -11.34 5.49 -20.94
CA SER A 296 -11.66 6.41 -19.83
C SER A 296 -10.69 6.23 -18.66
N PHE A 297 -10.63 7.23 -17.80
CA PHE A 297 -10.01 7.15 -16.48
C PHE A 297 -11.10 7.30 -15.43
N GLN A 298 -11.22 6.30 -14.56
CA GLN A 298 -12.23 6.20 -13.51
C GLN A 298 -11.53 5.90 -12.18
N PRO A 299 -12.11 6.31 -11.05
CA PRO A 299 -11.63 5.93 -9.72
C PRO A 299 -11.91 4.47 -9.37
N GLY A 300 -11.10 3.93 -8.47
CA GLY A 300 -11.35 2.67 -7.78
C GLY A 300 -10.80 1.42 -8.47
N SER A 301 -10.94 0.25 -7.81
CA SER A 301 -10.29 -1.00 -8.20
C SER A 301 -11.11 -1.92 -9.10
N SER A 302 -12.36 -1.56 -9.38
CA SER A 302 -13.24 -2.29 -10.30
C SER A 302 -12.60 -2.53 -11.68
N ARG A 303 -12.94 -3.65 -12.36
CA ARG A 303 -12.41 -3.97 -13.69
C ARG A 303 -12.62 -2.84 -14.70
N GLY A 304 -11.57 -2.58 -15.50
CA GLY A 304 -11.57 -1.54 -16.52
C GLY A 304 -11.29 -0.13 -15.99
N ARG A 305 -11.10 0.05 -14.67
CA ARG A 305 -10.83 1.36 -14.04
C ARG A 305 -9.35 1.66 -13.82
N GLY A 306 -8.43 0.90 -14.43
CA GLY A 306 -6.98 1.06 -14.24
C GLY A 306 -6.38 2.39 -14.76
N GLY A 307 -5.11 2.38 -15.12
CA GLY A 307 -4.36 3.52 -15.62
C GLY A 307 -3.70 4.31 -14.50
N ALA A 308 -3.39 3.69 -13.36
CA ALA A 308 -2.72 4.35 -12.23
C ALA A 308 -1.42 5.03 -12.68
N ARG A 309 -0.62 4.33 -13.48
CA ARG A 309 0.68 4.82 -13.97
C ARG A 309 0.61 5.81 -15.13
N THR A 310 -0.60 6.10 -15.63
CA THR A 310 -0.84 6.97 -16.80
C THR A 310 -1.76 8.13 -16.42
N ARG A 311 -1.50 8.73 -15.26
CA ARG A 311 -2.16 9.93 -14.73
C ARG A 311 -1.11 11.03 -14.52
N VAL A 312 -1.50 12.29 -14.73
CA VAL A 312 -0.67 13.47 -14.45
C VAL A 312 -1.47 14.41 -13.58
N THR A 313 -1.27 14.24 -12.28
CA THR A 313 -2.11 14.73 -11.20
C THR A 313 -1.35 15.72 -10.33
N ALA A 314 -2.03 16.76 -9.87
CA ALA A 314 -1.58 17.63 -8.80
C ALA A 314 -2.67 17.68 -7.71
N VAL A 315 -2.24 17.64 -6.45
CA VAL A 315 -3.13 17.77 -5.30
C VAL A 315 -3.01 19.17 -4.72
N LEU A 316 -4.13 19.86 -4.57
CA LEU A 316 -4.19 21.23 -4.07
C LEU A 316 -4.39 21.26 -2.55
N THR A 317 -3.89 22.30 -1.90
CA THR A 317 -4.12 22.53 -0.47
C THR A 317 -5.52 23.05 -0.16
N SER A 318 -6.34 23.35 -1.16
CA SER A 318 -7.72 23.83 -1.02
C SER A 318 -8.52 23.34 -2.21
N ALA A 319 -9.82 23.11 -1.98
CA ALA A 319 -10.72 22.60 -3.00
C ALA A 319 -10.84 23.53 -4.22
N MET A 320 -11.10 22.91 -5.37
CA MET A 320 -11.61 23.58 -6.56
C MET A 320 -13.06 24.01 -6.36
N PRO A 321 -13.60 24.90 -7.23
CA PRO A 321 -15.01 25.27 -7.19
C PRO A 321 -15.94 24.06 -7.17
N TYR A 322 -16.96 24.12 -6.32
CA TYR A 322 -17.91 23.04 -6.14
C TYR A 322 -19.34 23.53 -5.98
N GLN A 323 -20.29 22.62 -6.12
CA GLN A 323 -21.71 22.93 -6.06
C GLN A 323 -22.15 23.20 -4.62
N HIS A 324 -22.51 24.44 -4.34
CA HIS A 324 -23.19 24.81 -3.09
C HIS A 324 -24.68 24.49 -3.17
N VAL A 325 -25.31 24.23 -2.02
CA VAL A 325 -26.75 24.00 -1.90
C VAL A 325 -27.53 25.19 -2.47
N GLY A 326 -28.35 24.93 -3.49
CA GLY A 326 -29.12 25.98 -4.19
C GLY A 326 -28.28 26.90 -5.09
N GLY A 327 -26.98 26.65 -5.23
CA GLY A 327 -26.06 27.35 -6.11
C GLY A 327 -26.15 26.91 -7.58
N PRO A 328 -25.48 27.63 -8.50
CA PRO A 328 -25.37 27.20 -9.89
C PRO A 328 -24.55 25.91 -10.02
N ALA A 329 -24.81 25.14 -11.08
CA ALA A 329 -23.99 23.98 -11.40
C ALA A 329 -22.54 24.39 -11.69
N VAL A 330 -21.59 23.60 -11.19
CA VAL A 330 -20.16 23.78 -11.41
C VAL A 330 -19.63 22.67 -12.32
N THR A 331 -18.70 23.02 -13.22
CA THR A 331 -18.09 22.08 -14.14
C THR A 331 -16.82 21.48 -13.54
N ASN A 332 -16.58 20.19 -13.79
CA ASN A 332 -15.32 19.55 -13.43
C ASN A 332 -14.18 20.01 -14.36
N GLU A 333 -14.50 20.29 -15.64
CA GLU A 333 -13.52 20.74 -16.64
C GLU A 333 -12.99 22.12 -16.25
N GLN A 334 -11.67 22.21 -16.12
CA GLN A 334 -10.95 23.42 -15.76
C GLN A 334 -10.57 24.21 -17.01
N PRO A 335 -10.29 25.52 -16.88
CA PRO A 335 -9.95 26.35 -18.03
C PRO A 335 -8.81 25.74 -18.87
N ALA A 336 -8.94 25.78 -20.20
CA ALA A 336 -7.88 25.34 -21.08
C ALA A 336 -6.58 26.13 -20.79
N GLY A 337 -5.47 25.43 -20.64
CA GLY A 337 -4.18 26.03 -20.26
C GLY A 337 -3.95 26.16 -18.75
N SER A 338 -4.95 25.89 -17.91
CA SER A 338 -4.77 25.91 -16.44
C SER A 338 -3.83 24.80 -15.94
N MET A 339 -3.75 23.69 -16.68
CA MET A 339 -2.77 22.63 -16.50
C MET A 339 -2.36 22.10 -17.89
N THR A 340 -1.07 22.06 -18.18
CA THR A 340 -0.54 21.72 -19.51
C THR A 340 0.63 20.74 -19.41
N ILE A 341 0.85 19.98 -20.48
CA ILE A 341 2.04 19.13 -20.65
C ILE A 341 2.78 19.61 -21.89
N ARG A 342 4.10 19.79 -21.81
CA ARG A 342 4.97 20.25 -22.90
C ARG A 342 6.09 19.25 -23.13
N ASP A 343 6.32 18.84 -24.38
CA ASP A 343 7.53 18.09 -24.73
C ASP A 343 8.73 19.04 -24.58
N ARG A 344 9.61 18.75 -23.62
CA ARG A 344 10.75 19.62 -23.27
C ARG A 344 11.72 19.82 -24.43
N GLN A 345 11.85 18.83 -25.31
CA GLN A 345 12.81 18.88 -26.41
C GLN A 345 12.30 19.76 -27.56
N THR A 346 11.00 19.71 -27.84
CA THR A 346 10.41 20.48 -28.95
C THR A 346 9.80 21.80 -28.51
N GLY A 347 9.48 21.95 -27.22
CA GLY A 347 8.69 23.05 -26.67
C GLY A 347 7.21 22.99 -27.04
N ALA A 348 6.76 21.96 -27.76
CA ALA A 348 5.37 21.82 -28.19
C ALA A 348 4.47 21.35 -27.04
N LEU A 349 3.27 21.93 -26.96
CA LEU A 349 2.22 21.41 -26.08
C LEU A 349 1.79 20.02 -26.56
N VAL A 350 1.67 19.09 -25.62
CA VAL A 350 1.06 17.79 -25.85
C VAL A 350 -0.45 17.99 -25.99
N PRO A 351 -1.07 17.51 -27.08
CA PRO A 351 -2.53 17.54 -27.21
C PRO A 351 -3.19 16.78 -26.07
N LEU A 352 -4.20 17.40 -25.47
CA LEU A 352 -4.92 16.85 -24.33
C LEU A 352 -6.23 16.22 -24.78
N ARG A 353 -6.64 15.19 -24.05
CA ARG A 353 -7.95 14.56 -24.20
C ARG A 353 -9.05 15.59 -23.95
N SER A 354 -10.14 15.50 -24.72
CA SER A 354 -11.34 16.32 -24.48
C SER A 354 -11.84 16.18 -23.05
N GLY A 355 -12.22 17.30 -22.42
CA GLY A 355 -12.69 17.34 -21.04
C GLY A 355 -11.56 17.43 -20.00
N TYR A 356 -10.31 17.64 -20.43
CA TYR A 356 -9.14 17.87 -19.56
C TYR A 356 -8.47 19.21 -19.88
N PRO A 357 -7.85 19.86 -18.88
CA PRO A 357 -7.69 19.42 -17.48
C PRO A 357 -9.01 19.47 -16.69
N ARG A 358 -9.11 18.66 -15.63
CA ARG A 358 -10.35 18.59 -14.82
C ARG A 358 -10.09 18.22 -13.36
N ALA A 359 -11.04 18.57 -12.52
CA ALA A 359 -11.19 18.01 -11.18
C ALA A 359 -11.55 16.51 -11.24
N VAL A 360 -10.97 15.73 -10.34
CA VAL A 360 -11.09 14.27 -10.19
C VAL A 360 -11.06 13.94 -8.69
N PRO A 361 -11.54 12.77 -8.25
CA PRO A 361 -12.10 11.67 -9.05
C PRO A 361 -13.62 11.68 -9.28
N TYR A 362 -14.43 12.25 -8.39
CA TYR A 362 -15.88 12.07 -8.32
C TYR A 362 -16.63 13.17 -9.08
N GLY A 363 -16.24 14.43 -8.85
CA GLY A 363 -16.67 15.60 -9.61
C GLY A 363 -16.97 16.84 -8.78
N ALA A 364 -17.55 17.85 -9.43
CA ALA A 364 -17.69 19.19 -8.86
C ALA A 364 -18.76 19.30 -7.77
N ASP A 365 -19.52 18.24 -7.47
CA ASP A 365 -20.40 18.26 -6.29
C ASP A 365 -19.60 18.15 -4.99
N SER A 366 -18.53 17.34 -5.00
CA SER A 366 -17.78 16.93 -3.81
C SER A 366 -16.77 17.97 -3.31
N GLY A 367 -16.32 18.89 -4.17
CA GLY A 367 -15.25 19.85 -3.82
C GLY A 367 -13.87 19.22 -3.76
N GLU A 368 -13.47 18.67 -4.90
CA GLU A 368 -12.19 18.00 -5.09
C GLU A 368 -10.98 18.91 -4.91
N HIS A 369 -9.91 18.33 -4.42
CA HIS A 369 -8.57 18.91 -4.31
C HIS A 369 -7.63 18.36 -5.38
N VAL A 370 -7.99 17.25 -6.03
CA VAL A 370 -7.15 16.60 -7.03
C VAL A 370 -7.53 17.07 -8.45
N ILE A 371 -6.56 17.67 -9.15
CA ILE A 371 -6.67 18.04 -10.58
C ILE A 371 -5.79 17.13 -11.43
N ASP A 372 -6.29 16.70 -12.57
CA ASP A 372 -5.56 15.82 -13.50
C ASP A 372 -5.58 16.36 -14.94
N VAL A 373 -4.55 16.01 -15.70
CA VAL A 373 -4.43 16.27 -17.14
C VAL A 373 -4.06 14.99 -17.89
N GLN A 374 -4.71 14.75 -19.03
CA GLN A 374 -4.54 13.52 -19.79
C GLN A 374 -4.15 13.81 -21.24
N PRO A 375 -3.00 13.30 -21.73
CA PRO A 375 -2.68 13.25 -23.15
C PRO A 375 -3.78 12.56 -23.95
N ASP A 376 -4.00 13.02 -25.20
CA ASP A 376 -4.95 12.36 -26.11
C ASP A 376 -4.41 11.06 -26.72
N THR A 377 -3.10 10.88 -26.69
CA THR A 377 -2.34 9.81 -27.34
C THR A 377 -1.13 9.41 -26.51
N ASN A 378 -0.52 8.28 -26.87
CA ASN A 378 0.70 7.80 -26.24
C ASN A 378 1.85 8.81 -26.38
N LEU A 379 2.61 8.94 -25.30
CA LEU A 379 3.78 9.80 -25.23
C LEU A 379 4.98 9.14 -25.93
N GLN A 380 5.89 9.97 -26.45
CA GLN A 380 7.17 9.48 -26.97
C GLN A 380 7.98 8.82 -25.85
N PRO A 381 8.66 7.68 -26.09
CA PRO A 381 9.53 7.04 -25.11
C PRO A 381 10.82 7.82 -24.89
N CYS A 382 11.49 7.57 -23.76
CA CYS A 382 12.73 8.23 -23.35
C CYS A 382 12.64 9.76 -23.26
N ARG A 383 11.45 10.35 -23.20
CA ARG A 383 11.22 11.79 -23.43
C ARG A 383 10.88 12.50 -22.13
N TRP A 384 11.48 13.67 -21.93
CA TRP A 384 11.12 14.58 -20.84
C TRP A 384 9.90 15.42 -21.21
N TYR A 385 8.97 15.53 -20.28
CA TYR A 385 7.81 16.41 -20.36
C TYR A 385 7.78 17.36 -19.17
N ASP A 386 7.54 18.63 -19.44
CA ASP A 386 7.29 19.65 -18.44
C ASP A 386 5.78 19.77 -18.22
N VAL A 387 5.35 19.78 -16.97
CA VAL A 387 3.96 20.00 -16.56
C VAL A 387 3.89 21.35 -15.87
N SER A 388 2.93 22.17 -16.28
CA SER A 388 2.72 23.49 -15.70
C SER A 388 1.28 23.60 -15.21
N LEU A 389 1.09 24.13 -14.00
CA LEU A 389 -0.21 24.36 -13.36
C LEU A 389 -0.32 25.84 -12.96
N SER A 390 -1.40 26.50 -13.37
CA SER A 390 -1.63 27.93 -13.14
C SER A 390 -0.53 28.85 -13.72
N VAL A 391 0.21 28.38 -14.74
CA VAL A 391 1.30 29.13 -15.39
C VAL A 391 0.83 29.69 -16.74
N ASP A 392 0.36 28.84 -17.64
CA ASP A 392 -0.06 29.23 -18.99
C ASP A 392 -1.43 29.96 -18.96
N ALA A 393 -2.31 29.56 -18.03
CA ALA A 393 -3.54 30.26 -17.67
C ALA A 393 -3.83 30.06 -16.16
N PRO A 394 -4.48 31.01 -15.47
CA PRO A 394 -4.76 30.87 -14.05
C PRO A 394 -5.77 29.75 -13.77
N LEU A 395 -5.48 28.95 -12.75
CA LEU A 395 -6.46 28.10 -12.07
C LEU A 395 -7.00 28.84 -10.85
N PHE A 396 -8.27 28.64 -10.50
CA PHE A 396 -8.90 29.26 -9.34
C PHE A 396 -9.41 28.21 -8.37
N ASP A 397 -9.29 28.49 -7.08
CA ASP A 397 -9.84 27.66 -6.00
C ASP A 397 -11.34 27.96 -5.76
N SER A 398 -11.95 27.27 -4.80
CA SER A 398 -13.36 27.42 -4.43
C SER A 398 -13.75 28.84 -4.00
N ARG A 399 -12.78 29.67 -3.59
CA ARG A 399 -12.99 31.08 -3.21
C ARG A 399 -12.86 32.03 -4.40
N GLY A 400 -12.54 31.52 -5.58
CA GLY A 400 -12.24 32.31 -6.76
C GLY A 400 -10.87 33.00 -6.70
N LEU A 401 -9.96 32.52 -5.84
CA LEU A 401 -8.59 33.03 -5.74
C LEU A 401 -7.64 32.22 -6.61
N PRO A 402 -6.60 32.85 -7.19
CA PRO A 402 -5.68 32.14 -8.07
C PRO A 402 -4.84 31.13 -7.29
N VAL A 403 -4.72 29.92 -7.85
CA VAL A 403 -3.78 28.90 -7.38
C VAL A 403 -2.35 29.34 -7.71
N THR A 404 -1.45 29.16 -6.76
CA THR A 404 -0.02 29.47 -6.90
C THR A 404 0.57 28.69 -8.07
N PRO A 405 1.25 29.36 -9.03
CA PRO A 405 1.88 28.68 -10.16
C PRO A 405 2.84 27.58 -9.72
N HIS A 406 2.77 26.43 -10.38
CA HIS A 406 3.60 25.27 -10.07
C HIS A 406 4.06 24.57 -11.36
N GLU A 407 5.32 24.13 -11.38
CA GLU A 407 5.90 23.39 -12.50
C GLU A 407 6.70 22.21 -11.99
N TRP A 408 6.59 21.08 -12.69
CA TRP A 408 7.45 19.92 -12.48
C TRP A 408 7.66 19.21 -13.80
N ALA A 409 8.48 18.17 -13.79
CA ALA A 409 8.76 17.40 -14.99
C ALA A 409 8.89 15.92 -14.69
N PHE A 410 8.57 15.11 -15.68
CA PHE A 410 8.78 13.68 -15.65
C PHE A 410 9.36 13.20 -16.97
N ARG A 411 9.89 11.99 -16.96
CA ARG A 411 10.39 11.34 -18.16
C ARG A 411 9.67 10.04 -18.38
N THR A 412 9.25 9.81 -19.62
CA THR A 412 8.76 8.51 -20.02
C THR A 412 9.89 7.49 -20.07
N GLU A 413 9.55 6.26 -19.73
CA GLU A 413 10.43 5.12 -19.87
C GLU A 413 10.87 4.95 -21.32
N CYS A 414 12.03 4.35 -21.49
CA CYS A 414 12.55 4.04 -22.80
C CYS A 414 11.93 2.75 -23.36
N THR A 415 11.54 2.74 -24.63
CA THR A 415 11.21 1.51 -25.35
C THR A 415 12.50 0.77 -25.72
N GLY A 416 12.48 -0.56 -25.66
CA GLY A 416 13.63 -1.42 -26.00
C GLY A 416 14.54 -1.77 -24.83
N ASN A 417 14.19 -1.37 -23.60
CA ASN A 417 14.87 -1.84 -22.41
C ASN A 417 14.54 -3.32 -22.14
N ALA A 418 15.52 -4.18 -22.31
CA ALA A 418 15.40 -5.57 -21.95
C ALA A 418 16.72 -6.10 -21.39
N LEU A 419 16.64 -7.00 -20.43
CA LEU A 419 17.76 -7.88 -20.10
C LEU A 419 17.62 -9.12 -20.97
N THR A 420 18.64 -9.40 -21.77
CA THR A 420 18.69 -10.58 -22.65
C THR A 420 19.89 -11.41 -22.30
N GLY A 421 19.94 -12.66 -22.75
CA GLY A 421 21.13 -13.48 -22.58
C GLY A 421 20.82 -14.95 -22.59
N THR A 422 21.77 -15.74 -22.08
CA THR A 422 21.66 -17.18 -21.92
C THR A 422 21.88 -17.59 -20.47
N VAL A 423 21.19 -18.65 -20.05
CA VAL A 423 21.52 -19.40 -18.84
C VAL A 423 22.09 -20.76 -19.26
N THR A 424 23.35 -21.01 -18.87
CA THR A 424 24.04 -22.26 -19.15
C THR A 424 24.30 -23.05 -17.86
N GLY A 425 24.08 -24.35 -17.92
CA GLY A 425 24.38 -25.30 -16.86
C GLY A 425 25.76 -25.94 -17.02
N PRO A 426 26.05 -27.00 -16.24
CA PRO A 426 27.30 -27.74 -16.32
C PRO A 426 27.63 -28.18 -17.76
N GLY A 427 28.90 -28.02 -18.14
CA GLY A 427 29.39 -28.34 -19.49
C GLY A 427 28.87 -27.39 -20.58
N GLY A 428 28.30 -26.23 -20.23
CA GLY A 428 27.76 -25.26 -21.18
C GLY A 428 26.39 -25.64 -21.75
N SER A 429 25.69 -26.60 -21.12
CA SER A 429 24.36 -27.04 -21.57
C SER A 429 23.33 -25.91 -21.40
N PRO A 430 22.42 -25.69 -22.36
CA PRO A 430 21.38 -24.69 -22.19
C PRO A 430 20.39 -25.11 -21.09
N VAL A 431 20.00 -24.16 -20.23
CA VAL A 431 19.03 -24.42 -19.16
C VAL A 431 17.67 -23.93 -19.58
N LYS A 432 16.74 -24.86 -19.80
CA LYS A 432 15.34 -24.56 -20.11
C LYS A 432 14.51 -24.40 -18.85
N GLY A 433 13.64 -23.38 -18.82
CA GLY A 433 12.61 -23.24 -17.78
C GLY A 433 13.10 -22.67 -16.46
N ALA A 434 14.35 -22.19 -16.38
CA ALA A 434 14.82 -21.38 -15.27
C ALA A 434 14.21 -19.96 -15.31
N TRP A 435 13.87 -19.43 -14.14
CA TRP A 435 13.34 -18.09 -13.97
C TRP A 435 14.48 -17.08 -13.81
N VAL A 436 14.49 -16.05 -14.65
CA VAL A 436 15.45 -14.94 -14.57
C VAL A 436 14.76 -13.75 -13.93
N LEU A 437 15.34 -13.26 -12.83
CA LEU A 437 14.76 -12.23 -11.96
C LEU A 437 15.60 -10.96 -12.08
N ALA A 438 14.96 -9.81 -12.26
CA ALA A 438 15.62 -8.51 -12.33
C ALA A 438 15.14 -7.60 -11.18
N TYR A 439 16.06 -7.24 -10.29
CA TYR A 439 15.79 -6.43 -9.09
C TYR A 439 16.43 -5.04 -9.20
N ARG A 440 15.66 -3.99 -8.97
CA ARG A 440 16.16 -2.63 -8.71
C ARG A 440 16.70 -2.50 -7.28
N PRO A 441 17.44 -1.42 -6.95
CA PRO A 441 17.80 -1.14 -5.56
C PRO A 441 16.59 -0.90 -4.64
N THR A 442 15.48 -0.42 -5.20
CA THR A 442 14.24 -0.11 -4.47
C THR A 442 13.31 -1.31 -4.29
N ASP A 443 13.59 -2.43 -4.97
CA ASP A 443 12.74 -3.61 -4.91
C ASP A 443 12.92 -4.34 -3.57
N GLY A 444 11.80 -4.80 -3.01
CA GLY A 444 11.77 -5.67 -1.84
C GLY A 444 11.93 -7.15 -2.22
N PHE A 445 10.99 -7.99 -1.79
CA PHE A 445 11.02 -9.42 -2.09
C PHE A 445 10.67 -9.74 -3.56
N ALA A 446 9.78 -8.95 -4.17
CA ALA A 446 9.36 -9.10 -5.55
C ALA A 446 10.32 -8.38 -6.52
N PRO A 447 10.76 -9.02 -7.61
CA PRO A 447 11.56 -8.36 -8.63
C PRO A 447 10.72 -7.43 -9.49
N THR A 448 11.33 -6.37 -10.02
CA THR A 448 10.74 -5.52 -11.08
C THR A 448 10.23 -6.33 -12.27
N ALA A 449 10.94 -7.40 -12.65
CA ALA A 449 10.51 -8.25 -13.76
C ALA A 449 11.05 -9.69 -13.66
N ILE A 450 10.31 -10.63 -14.25
CA ILE A 450 10.65 -12.05 -14.35
C ILE A 450 10.57 -12.49 -15.81
N GLY A 451 11.58 -13.23 -16.27
CA GLY A 451 11.53 -13.97 -17.52
C GLY A 451 11.78 -15.46 -17.32
N VAL A 452 11.52 -16.25 -18.36
CA VAL A 452 11.77 -17.70 -18.36
C VAL A 452 12.69 -18.04 -19.52
N THR A 453 13.67 -18.89 -19.26
CA THR A 453 14.59 -19.37 -20.28
C THR A 453 13.93 -20.36 -21.24
N GLY A 454 14.19 -20.17 -22.54
CA GLY A 454 13.76 -21.01 -23.64
C GLY A 454 14.51 -22.35 -23.70
N ALA A 455 14.17 -23.18 -24.70
CA ALA A 455 14.78 -24.50 -24.88
C ALA A 455 16.28 -24.45 -25.21
N ASP A 456 16.73 -23.34 -25.77
CA ASP A 456 18.11 -22.97 -26.09
C ASP A 456 18.81 -22.21 -24.94
N GLY A 457 18.15 -22.07 -23.79
CA GLY A 457 18.68 -21.35 -22.63
C GLY A 457 18.60 -19.83 -22.76
N HIS A 458 18.10 -19.30 -23.88
CA HIS A 458 17.95 -17.87 -24.09
C HIS A 458 16.79 -17.30 -23.28
N TYR A 459 16.95 -16.08 -22.80
CA TYR A 459 15.89 -15.32 -22.16
C TYR A 459 15.86 -13.88 -22.65
N ALA A 460 14.70 -13.25 -22.53
CA ALA A 460 14.51 -11.82 -22.68
C ALA A 460 13.51 -11.36 -21.61
N VAL A 461 13.89 -10.35 -20.83
CA VAL A 461 13.07 -9.75 -19.77
C VAL A 461 12.95 -8.27 -20.08
N SER A 462 11.75 -7.81 -20.44
CA SER A 462 11.49 -6.37 -20.54
C SER A 462 11.59 -5.77 -19.14
N VAL A 463 12.40 -4.72 -19.00
CA VAL A 463 12.58 -3.99 -17.74
C VAL A 463 12.49 -2.50 -18.05
N PRO A 464 12.06 -1.61 -17.15
CA PRO A 464 12.18 -0.19 -17.43
C PRO A 464 13.66 0.27 -17.34
N ALA A 465 13.95 1.52 -17.69
CA ALA A 465 15.32 2.02 -17.65
C ALA A 465 15.74 2.19 -16.18
N ASP A 466 16.89 1.67 -15.81
CA ASP A 466 17.45 1.83 -14.47
C ASP A 466 18.99 1.72 -14.55
N PRO A 467 19.73 2.56 -13.81
CA PRO A 467 21.19 2.47 -13.80
C PRO A 467 21.73 1.22 -13.10
N SER A 468 20.88 0.41 -12.45
CA SER A 468 21.32 -0.61 -11.51
C SER A 468 20.31 -1.77 -11.27
N TYR A 469 20.30 -2.77 -12.16
CA TYR A 469 19.65 -4.06 -11.94
C TYR A 469 20.57 -5.11 -11.33
N LEU A 470 20.15 -5.79 -10.26
CA LEU A 470 20.69 -7.08 -9.85
C LEU A 470 19.95 -8.18 -10.60
N VAL A 471 20.67 -9.02 -11.34
CA VAL A 471 20.07 -10.10 -12.15
C VAL A 471 20.38 -11.45 -11.52
N GLY A 472 19.35 -12.23 -11.23
CA GLY A 472 19.46 -13.57 -10.66
C GLY A 472 18.76 -14.61 -11.51
N VAL A 473 19.13 -15.88 -11.31
CA VAL A 473 18.41 -17.03 -11.86
C VAL A 473 18.01 -17.98 -10.76
N LEU A 474 16.72 -18.33 -10.74
CA LEU A 474 16.11 -19.31 -9.86
C LEU A 474 15.74 -20.54 -10.71
N THR A 475 16.30 -21.69 -10.36
CA THR A 475 16.09 -22.92 -11.13
C THR A 475 15.01 -23.79 -10.48
N PRO A 476 14.01 -24.29 -11.25
CA PRO A 476 13.03 -25.24 -10.75
C PRO A 476 13.69 -26.48 -10.10
N PRO A 477 13.14 -27.03 -9.01
CA PRO A 477 13.74 -28.17 -8.32
C PRO A 477 14.01 -29.39 -9.20
N ALA A 478 13.12 -29.63 -10.19
CA ALA A 478 13.24 -30.74 -11.12
C ALA A 478 14.52 -30.70 -11.99
N LEU A 479 15.18 -29.54 -12.09
CA LEU A 479 16.41 -29.39 -12.87
C LEU A 479 17.66 -29.86 -12.11
N GLY A 480 17.62 -29.97 -10.78
CA GLY A 480 18.79 -30.34 -9.98
C GLY A 480 19.96 -29.34 -10.05
N LEU A 481 19.68 -28.09 -10.41
CA LEU A 481 20.65 -27.01 -10.56
C LEU A 481 20.60 -26.05 -9.36
N SER A 482 21.68 -25.32 -9.16
CA SER A 482 21.79 -24.25 -8.17
C SER A 482 21.26 -22.93 -8.71
N ASN A 483 20.91 -22.02 -7.81
CA ASN A 483 20.59 -20.64 -8.17
C ASN A 483 21.88 -19.83 -8.35
N ALA A 484 21.85 -18.82 -9.20
CA ALA A 484 22.99 -17.93 -9.43
C ALA A 484 22.58 -16.46 -9.51
N ILE A 485 23.54 -15.56 -9.30
CA ILE A 485 23.37 -14.12 -9.42
C ILE A 485 24.51 -13.58 -10.28
N ALA A 486 24.21 -12.64 -11.17
CA ALA A 486 25.21 -11.99 -12.01
C ALA A 486 26.28 -11.28 -11.14
N PRO A 487 27.54 -11.24 -11.59
CA PRO A 487 28.58 -10.51 -10.88
C PRO A 487 28.35 -9.00 -11.03
N GLY A 488 27.69 -8.42 -10.04
CA GLY A 488 27.42 -6.98 -9.97
C GLY A 488 26.04 -6.58 -10.49
N ARG A 489 25.85 -5.26 -10.62
CA ARG A 489 24.60 -4.63 -11.08
C ARG A 489 24.76 -4.11 -12.51
N VAL A 490 23.68 -4.10 -13.27
CA VAL A 490 23.65 -3.83 -14.71
C VAL A 490 22.80 -2.60 -15.01
N SER A 491 23.32 -1.65 -15.78
CA SER A 491 22.58 -0.47 -16.22
C SER A 491 21.83 -0.76 -17.50
N VAL A 492 20.52 -0.48 -17.55
CA VAL A 492 19.69 -0.59 -18.75
C VAL A 492 19.19 0.80 -19.15
N ALA A 493 19.51 1.25 -20.36
CA ALA A 493 19.21 2.60 -20.83
C ALA A 493 18.95 2.67 -22.35
N GLY A 494 17.71 2.38 -22.74
CA GLY A 494 17.19 2.55 -24.10
C GLY A 494 17.57 1.48 -25.12
N ALA A 495 18.20 0.39 -24.69
CA ALA A 495 18.53 -0.75 -25.54
C ALA A 495 18.59 -2.04 -24.72
N PRO A 496 18.43 -3.22 -25.35
CA PRO A 496 18.64 -4.49 -24.69
C PRO A 496 20.09 -4.61 -24.20
N VAL A 497 20.25 -5.10 -22.98
CA VAL A 497 21.55 -5.38 -22.38
C VAL A 497 21.69 -6.89 -22.21
N GLU A 498 22.81 -7.44 -22.67
CA GLU A 498 23.08 -8.87 -22.58
C GLU A 498 23.74 -9.22 -21.23
N VAL A 499 23.18 -10.19 -20.52
CA VAL A 499 23.67 -10.72 -19.24
C VAL A 499 23.63 -12.25 -19.30
N ASN A 500 24.79 -12.86 -19.48
CA ASN A 500 24.91 -14.31 -19.49
C ASN A 500 25.13 -14.83 -18.06
N LEU A 501 24.42 -15.89 -17.70
CA LEU A 501 24.44 -16.50 -16.37
C LEU A 501 24.85 -17.97 -16.48
N THR A 502 25.60 -18.44 -15.49
CA THR A 502 25.96 -19.86 -15.39
C THR A 502 25.46 -20.40 -14.07
N VAL A 503 24.82 -21.57 -14.12
CA VAL A 503 24.38 -22.32 -12.94
C VAL A 503 25.14 -23.64 -12.88
N GLU A 504 25.40 -24.09 -11.66
CA GLU A 504 26.11 -25.34 -11.40
C GLU A 504 25.13 -26.43 -10.96
N ALA A 505 25.55 -27.69 -11.02
CA ALA A 505 24.82 -28.77 -10.37
C ALA A 505 24.65 -28.45 -8.89
N ALA A 506 23.42 -28.54 -8.38
CA ALA A 506 23.20 -28.26 -6.96
C ALA A 506 23.66 -29.46 -6.11
N PRO A 507 24.67 -29.28 -5.24
CA PRO A 507 24.98 -30.29 -4.24
C PRO A 507 23.79 -30.49 -3.29
N SER A 508 23.68 -31.72 -2.78
CA SER A 508 22.82 -32.06 -1.66
C SER A 508 23.66 -32.42 -0.44
N LEU A 509 23.12 -32.16 0.73
CA LEU A 509 23.65 -32.64 2.00
C LEU A 509 22.65 -33.61 2.60
N THR A 510 23.05 -34.87 2.71
CA THR A 510 22.26 -35.89 3.40
C THR A 510 22.98 -36.32 4.67
N GLY A 511 22.29 -37.04 5.54
CA GLY A 511 22.94 -37.58 6.72
C GLY A 511 21.98 -38.14 7.73
N GLN A 512 22.54 -38.49 8.89
CA GLN A 512 21.79 -39.04 10.02
C GLN A 512 22.20 -38.35 11.32
N VAL A 513 21.23 -38.03 12.17
CA VAL A 513 21.46 -37.55 13.53
C VAL A 513 21.26 -38.71 14.51
N LEU A 514 22.28 -38.95 15.33
CA LEU A 514 22.33 -40.03 16.30
C LEU A 514 22.56 -39.48 17.73
N GLU A 515 22.03 -40.19 18.71
CA GLU A 515 22.38 -40.04 20.11
C GLU A 515 23.82 -40.53 20.39
N PRO A 516 24.41 -40.19 21.56
CA PRO A 516 25.71 -40.70 21.97
C PRO A 516 25.81 -42.23 21.95
N ASP A 517 24.72 -42.95 22.26
CA ASP A 517 24.64 -44.40 22.25
C ASP A 517 24.48 -45.01 20.85
N GLY A 518 24.31 -44.16 19.82
CA GLY A 518 24.13 -44.56 18.44
C GLY A 518 22.68 -44.80 18.00
N SER A 519 21.70 -44.58 18.86
CA SER A 519 20.28 -44.61 18.46
C SER A 519 19.91 -43.39 17.58
N PRO A 520 18.96 -43.54 16.62
CA PRO A 520 18.56 -42.44 15.76
C PRO A 520 17.70 -41.41 16.49
N VAL A 521 17.87 -40.12 16.14
CA VAL A 521 17.09 -39.02 16.73
C VAL A 521 16.01 -38.59 15.73
N SER A 522 14.75 -38.92 16.03
CA SER A 522 13.60 -38.44 15.25
C SER A 522 13.24 -37.00 15.57
N GLY A 523 12.90 -36.20 14.55
CA GLY A 523 12.48 -34.81 14.71
C GLY A 523 13.58 -33.85 15.17
N ALA A 524 14.85 -34.25 15.09
CA ALA A 524 15.98 -33.37 15.34
C ALA A 524 15.99 -32.24 14.31
N SER A 525 16.22 -31.01 14.75
CA SER A 525 16.42 -29.89 13.85
C SER A 525 17.84 -29.91 13.31
N VAL A 526 18.00 -29.77 12.00
CA VAL A 526 19.30 -29.63 11.31
C VAL A 526 19.28 -28.33 10.52
N ALA A 527 20.30 -27.49 10.70
CA ALA A 527 20.40 -26.16 10.12
C ALA A 527 21.77 -25.92 9.48
N LEU A 528 21.79 -25.21 8.35
CA LEU A 528 23.00 -24.83 7.64
C LEU A 528 23.18 -23.31 7.66
N PHE A 529 24.36 -22.89 8.10
CA PHE A 529 24.78 -21.50 8.06
C PHE A 529 25.79 -21.32 6.93
N GLY A 530 25.45 -20.49 5.96
CA GLY A 530 26.37 -20.04 4.92
C GLY A 530 27.45 -19.09 5.47
N PRO A 531 28.47 -18.74 4.67
CA PRO A 531 29.60 -17.91 5.10
C PRO A 531 29.21 -16.51 5.61
N THR A 532 28.09 -15.97 5.13
CA THR A 532 27.57 -14.65 5.49
C THR A 532 26.50 -14.70 6.59
N ASP A 533 26.07 -15.90 6.98
CA ASP A 533 24.98 -16.06 7.95
C ASP A 533 25.49 -15.76 9.35
N THR A 534 24.78 -14.90 10.08
CA THR A 534 25.04 -14.64 11.49
C THR A 534 24.21 -15.62 12.33
N TRP A 535 23.11 -15.21 12.95
CA TRP A 535 22.37 -16.05 13.90
C TRP A 535 21.22 -16.85 13.29
N ILE A 536 20.83 -16.50 12.07
CA ILE A 536 19.73 -17.14 11.34
C ILE A 536 20.32 -18.04 10.24
N PRO A 537 19.98 -19.33 10.18
CA PRO A 537 20.48 -20.23 9.14
C PRO A 537 19.77 -20.00 7.81
N SER A 538 20.51 -20.05 6.70
CA SER A 538 19.96 -20.02 5.34
C SER A 538 19.04 -21.20 5.02
N VAL A 539 19.27 -22.36 5.63
CA VAL A 539 18.51 -23.60 5.33
C VAL A 539 18.29 -24.40 6.60
N ARG A 540 17.10 -25.00 6.75
CA ARG A 540 16.77 -25.88 7.88
C ARG A 540 15.90 -27.05 7.42
N THR A 541 16.04 -28.18 8.09
CA THR A 541 15.16 -29.35 7.97
C THR A 541 15.02 -30.06 9.31
N THR A 542 14.21 -31.12 9.36
CA THR A 542 14.08 -32.02 10.49
C THR A 542 14.33 -33.47 10.08
N THR A 543 14.84 -34.28 11.00
CA THR A 543 15.08 -35.71 10.74
C THR A 543 13.80 -36.54 10.75
N ASP A 544 13.80 -37.63 9.98
CA ASP A 544 12.75 -38.65 9.99
C ASP A 544 12.86 -39.62 11.19
N ALA A 545 11.99 -40.65 11.23
CA ALA A 545 11.95 -41.63 12.31
C ALA A 545 13.25 -42.44 12.49
N ASP A 546 14.02 -42.60 11.41
CA ASP A 546 15.31 -43.28 11.39
C ASP A 546 16.47 -42.28 11.59
N GLY A 547 16.17 -41.03 11.94
CA GLY A 547 17.13 -39.98 12.19
C GLY A 547 17.77 -39.39 10.93
N ASN A 548 17.28 -39.73 9.73
CA ASN A 548 17.86 -39.26 8.48
C ASN A 548 17.37 -37.85 8.14
N PHE A 549 18.23 -37.06 7.49
CA PHE A 549 17.87 -35.77 6.93
C PHE A 549 18.39 -35.65 5.49
N ALA A 550 17.69 -34.83 4.71
CA ALA A 550 18.12 -34.44 3.37
C ALA A 550 17.88 -32.94 3.15
N LEU A 551 18.92 -32.26 2.69
CA LEU A 551 18.92 -30.86 2.30
C LEU A 551 19.38 -30.80 0.84
N GLN A 552 18.51 -30.31 -0.04
CA GLN A 552 18.75 -30.27 -1.49
C GLN A 552 18.90 -28.83 -1.97
N ARG A 553 19.36 -28.64 -3.21
CA ARG A 553 19.48 -27.31 -3.86
C ARG A 553 20.43 -26.36 -3.14
N LEU A 554 21.52 -26.88 -2.58
CA LEU A 554 22.48 -26.06 -1.85
C LEU A 554 23.42 -25.37 -2.82
N GLY A 555 23.84 -24.13 -2.51
CA GLY A 555 24.92 -23.50 -3.26
C GLY A 555 26.26 -24.21 -3.03
N PRO A 556 27.17 -24.28 -4.02
CA PRO A 556 28.48 -24.95 -3.91
C PRO A 556 29.47 -24.14 -3.06
N LYS A 557 29.21 -24.11 -1.75
CA LYS A 557 30.00 -23.39 -0.75
C LYS A 557 30.10 -24.20 0.53
N SER A 558 30.97 -23.78 1.45
CA SER A 558 31.11 -24.44 2.74
C SER A 558 30.06 -23.94 3.75
N TYR A 559 29.37 -24.86 4.40
CA TYR A 559 28.37 -24.56 5.43
C TYR A 559 28.84 -24.99 6.81
N THR A 560 28.52 -24.19 7.82
CA THR A 560 28.56 -24.65 9.21
C THR A 560 27.25 -25.38 9.50
N VAL A 561 27.34 -26.65 9.89
CA VAL A 561 26.17 -27.50 10.17
C VAL A 561 25.87 -27.50 11.66
N ALA A 562 24.64 -27.16 12.03
CA ALA A 562 24.14 -27.20 13.39
C ALA A 562 22.99 -28.20 13.50
N TYR A 563 22.88 -28.86 14.64
CA TYR A 563 21.83 -29.82 14.91
C TYR A 563 21.50 -29.88 16.40
N LYS A 564 20.24 -30.17 16.73
CA LYS A 564 19.77 -30.33 18.10
C LYS A 564 18.46 -31.13 18.17
N ARG A 565 18.16 -31.68 19.35
CA ARG A 565 16.81 -32.20 19.62
C ARG A 565 15.80 -31.05 19.60
N SER A 566 14.56 -31.35 19.26
CA SER A 566 13.47 -30.37 19.28
C SER A 566 13.30 -29.71 20.67
N SER A 567 13.58 -30.46 21.75
CA SER A 567 13.54 -30.00 23.13
C SER A 567 14.74 -29.14 23.57
N ASP A 568 15.85 -29.18 22.85
CA ASP A 568 17.08 -28.52 23.29
C ASP A 568 17.06 -27.04 22.91
N SER A 569 17.48 -26.18 23.83
CA SER A 569 17.68 -24.75 23.54
C SER A 569 18.99 -24.50 22.78
N ARG A 570 20.04 -25.27 23.08
CA ARG A 570 21.39 -25.11 22.54
C ARG A 570 21.63 -25.96 21.29
N TRP A 571 22.37 -25.40 20.33
CA TRP A 571 22.84 -26.10 19.13
C TRP A 571 24.13 -26.88 19.40
N THR A 572 24.22 -28.10 18.85
CA THR A 572 25.49 -28.79 18.63
C THR A 572 25.93 -28.53 17.19
N PHE A 573 27.21 -28.35 16.95
CA PHE A 573 27.77 -28.18 15.61
C PHE A 573 28.57 -29.41 15.16
N PHE A 574 28.72 -29.55 13.85
CA PHE A 574 29.45 -30.68 13.25
C PHE A 574 30.86 -30.83 13.85
N ASP A 575 31.29 -32.08 14.00
CA ASP A 575 32.40 -32.53 14.85
C ASP A 575 32.22 -32.33 16.37
N ARG A 576 30.96 -32.37 16.83
CA ARG A 576 30.60 -32.50 18.25
C ARG A 576 31.16 -31.38 19.12
N THR A 577 30.95 -30.14 18.70
CA THR A 577 31.34 -28.94 19.45
C THR A 577 30.13 -28.05 19.71
N TYR A 578 30.16 -27.29 20.81
CA TYR A 578 29.22 -26.20 21.03
C TYR A 578 29.74 -24.85 20.52
N ASP A 579 31.02 -24.79 20.13
CA ASP A 579 31.63 -23.61 19.53
C ASP A 579 31.50 -23.68 18.01
N ARG A 580 30.70 -22.77 17.47
CA ARG A 580 30.46 -22.64 16.03
C ARG A 580 31.75 -22.37 15.24
N ASN A 581 32.69 -21.62 15.80
CA ASN A 581 33.93 -21.25 15.10
C ASN A 581 34.91 -22.42 15.02
N ALA A 582 34.82 -23.36 15.97
CA ALA A 582 35.61 -24.58 15.99
C ALA A 582 34.98 -25.73 15.18
N ALA A 583 33.76 -25.54 14.64
CA ALA A 583 33.05 -26.58 13.92
C ALA A 583 33.67 -26.86 12.54
N THR A 584 33.80 -28.15 12.20
CA THR A 584 34.14 -28.55 10.84
C THR A 584 33.03 -28.10 9.90
N LYS A 585 33.41 -27.57 8.73
CA LYS A 585 32.46 -27.12 7.71
C LYS A 585 32.18 -28.26 6.73
N ALA A 586 30.92 -28.39 6.33
CA ALA A 586 30.54 -29.26 5.22
C ALA A 586 30.85 -28.51 3.92
N ASP A 587 31.90 -28.91 3.21
CA ASP A 587 32.27 -28.28 1.95
C ASP A 587 31.52 -28.89 0.77
N LEU A 588 30.55 -28.14 0.24
CA LEU A 588 29.73 -28.57 -0.89
C LEU A 588 30.24 -28.04 -2.22
N ALA A 589 31.36 -27.32 -2.24
CA ALA A 589 32.03 -26.95 -3.49
C ALA A 589 32.56 -28.18 -4.26
N ALA A 590 32.84 -29.27 -3.56
CA ALA A 590 33.30 -30.54 -4.13
C ALA A 590 32.16 -31.47 -4.61
N GLY A 591 30.88 -31.07 -4.42
CA GLY A 591 29.70 -31.87 -4.75
C GLY A 591 28.87 -32.28 -3.52
N PRO A 592 27.94 -33.24 -3.69
CA PRO A 592 27.10 -33.72 -2.60
C PRO A 592 27.90 -34.33 -1.44
N ALA A 593 27.40 -34.19 -0.22
CA ALA A 593 28.02 -34.78 0.96
C ALA A 593 27.00 -35.57 1.81
N THR A 594 27.51 -36.57 2.53
CA THR A 594 26.75 -37.33 3.53
C THR A 594 27.44 -37.22 4.88
N LEU A 595 26.70 -36.85 5.93
CA LEU A 595 27.25 -36.68 7.28
C LEU A 595 26.58 -37.61 8.29
N THR A 596 27.36 -38.07 9.27
CA THR A 596 26.83 -38.66 10.50
C THR A 596 27.05 -37.68 11.64
N LEU A 597 25.96 -37.13 12.19
CA LEU A 597 25.95 -36.13 13.25
C LEU A 597 25.62 -36.83 14.57
N ARG A 598 26.47 -36.71 15.59
CA ARG A 598 26.24 -37.31 16.91
C ARG A 598 26.03 -36.21 17.94
N LEU A 599 24.93 -36.26 18.69
CA LEU A 599 24.70 -35.30 19.77
C LEU A 599 25.77 -35.47 20.86
N LEU A 600 26.04 -34.38 21.57
CA LEU A 600 26.86 -34.43 22.77
C LEU A 600 26.03 -34.98 23.94
N PRO A 601 26.67 -35.69 24.91
CA PRO A 601 25.98 -36.09 26.12
C PRO A 601 25.38 -34.86 26.82
N THR A 602 24.15 -34.98 27.32
CA THR A 602 23.59 -33.97 28.22
C THR A 602 24.47 -33.90 29.47
N SER A 603 25.09 -32.75 29.73
CA SER A 603 25.65 -32.49 31.05
C SER A 603 24.50 -32.54 32.06
N SER A 604 24.54 -33.53 32.95
CA SER A 604 23.69 -33.63 34.15
C SER A 604 23.84 -32.41 35.04
#